data_AF-A0A915Q7Y0-F1
#
_entry.id   AF-A0A915Q7Y0-F1
#
_cell.length_a   1.000
_cell.length_b   1.000
_cell.length_c   1.000
_cell.angle_alpha   90.00
_cell.angle_beta   90.00
_cell.angle_gamma   90.00
#
_symmetry.space_group_name_H-M   'P 1'
#
loop_
_entity.id
_entity.type
_entity.pdbx_description
1 polymer ?
#
loop_
_entity_poly.entity_id
_entity_poly.type
_entity_poly.pdbx_seq_one_letter_code
_entity_poly.pdbx_strand_id
1 'polypeptide(L)'
;MGLIDKPIVIDGKDHLLGRLASVIAKQLLLGQKIVVVRCEDIAISGNFHRSKLKFMSFLRKRCNVKPARGPYHFRAPSRIFWRTVRGMLPHKTYRGKTALLRLKAFDGIPQPYDRVKRQVHPAALRHLALKPRRKYCTVGRLAHEVGWQYRDVVAKLEVKRKTKSAAFYEHKKMKSKLLTEALKSDVVKNSPYQKLIESYEITSLLDGKGYEIIAIECEDLSSPAFLHVCIVGYAIKKNIKVIYLSATRNVEAFKIMASKMMIRLSDKLKFLPVGQYLSSHFIKDGDYTFFTCLLTEINKQIEENDTEVFIICDSLTVFCDFINSASHILAFIRSLQQLRKDLGIKVVITFQSKDQISNIILHESDVIIRIKRVGNGFAKDVTGQLYVTERCGEAPYAESIFNYHLSDRSARLFLPGMLRPEL
;
A
#
# COMPACT_ATOMS: atom_id res chain seq x y z
N MET A 1 7.10 10.45 1.77
CA MET A 1 6.45 9.54 2.74
C MET A 1 6.40 8.13 2.17
N GLY A 2 7.45 7.35 2.44
CA GLY A 2 7.55 5.92 2.17
C GLY A 2 8.71 5.39 3.00
N LEU A 3 8.59 4.19 3.56
CA LEU A 3 9.56 3.55 4.47
C LEU A 3 10.89 3.13 3.81
N ILE A 4 11.10 3.47 2.53
CA ILE A 4 12.25 3.03 1.73
C ILE A 4 12.83 4.24 0.99
N ASP A 5 14.12 4.47 1.16
CA ASP A 5 14.86 5.62 0.61
C ASP A 5 15.30 5.41 -0.86
N LYS A 6 14.63 4.49 -1.58
CA LYS A 6 14.98 4.08 -2.95
C LYS A 6 14.34 5.03 -3.98
N PRO A 7 15.08 5.48 -5.00
CA PRO A 7 14.50 6.34 -6.03
C PRO A 7 13.44 5.60 -6.86
N ILE A 8 12.31 6.28 -7.09
CA ILE A 8 11.29 5.84 -8.03
C ILE A 8 11.79 6.13 -9.45
N VAL A 9 11.96 5.09 -10.25
CA VAL A 9 12.39 5.22 -11.65
C VAL A 9 11.16 5.25 -12.55
N ILE A 10 10.99 6.31 -13.33
CA ILE A 10 9.86 6.53 -14.23
C ILE A 10 10.34 6.49 -15.68
N ASP A 11 9.67 5.72 -16.53
CA ASP A 11 9.89 5.74 -17.98
C ASP A 11 9.15 6.94 -18.59
N GLY A 12 9.87 7.87 -19.21
CA GLY A 12 9.31 9.07 -19.83
C GLY A 12 8.61 8.81 -21.17
N LYS A 13 8.77 7.63 -21.78
CA LYS A 13 8.19 7.33 -23.09
C LYS A 13 6.68 7.58 -23.11
N ASP A 14 6.22 8.29 -24.14
CA ASP A 14 4.80 8.55 -24.40
C ASP A 14 4.06 9.25 -23.25
N HIS A 15 4.77 9.87 -22.31
CA HIS A 15 4.14 10.72 -21.30
C HIS A 15 3.98 12.15 -21.81
N LEU A 16 2.92 12.85 -21.40
CA LEU A 16 2.74 14.27 -21.66
C LEU A 16 3.64 15.11 -20.74
N LEU A 17 4.54 15.90 -21.34
CA LEU A 17 5.57 16.70 -20.65
C LEU A 17 5.05 17.45 -19.42
N GLY A 18 3.99 18.25 -19.59
CA GLY A 18 3.45 19.08 -18.50
C GLY A 18 2.72 18.27 -17.43
N ARG A 19 1.98 17.21 -17.80
CA ARG A 19 1.26 16.38 -16.83
C ARG A 19 2.23 15.58 -15.98
N LEU A 20 3.24 14.97 -16.60
CA LEU A 20 4.29 14.25 -15.89
C LEU A 20 5.06 15.19 -14.95
N ALA A 21 5.43 16.38 -15.43
CA ALA A 21 6.15 17.36 -14.63
C ALA A 21 5.37 17.81 -13.38
N SER A 22 4.06 18.02 -13.50
CA SER A 22 3.21 18.44 -12.38
C SER A 22 3.14 17.39 -11.27
N VAL A 23 2.88 16.13 -11.66
CA VAL A 23 2.83 15.01 -10.72
C VAL A 23 4.18 14.84 -10.01
N ILE A 24 5.28 14.89 -10.77
CA ILE A 24 6.62 14.76 -10.21
C ILE A 24 6.94 15.93 -9.28
N ALA A 25 6.62 17.18 -9.65
CA ALA A 25 6.86 18.34 -8.80
C ALA A 25 6.20 18.19 -7.42
N LYS A 26 4.94 17.71 -7.37
CA LYS A 26 4.26 17.46 -6.09
C LYS A 26 4.97 16.38 -5.28
N GLN A 27 5.37 15.28 -5.90
CA GLN A 27 6.07 14.18 -5.22
C GLN A 27 7.45 14.59 -4.69
N LEU A 28 8.19 15.44 -5.41
CA LEU A 28 9.48 15.99 -4.97
C LEU A 28 9.31 16.86 -3.69
N LEU A 29 8.22 17.62 -3.60
CA LEU A 29 7.88 18.41 -2.40
C LEU A 29 7.44 17.55 -1.22
N LEU A 30 6.89 16.36 -1.47
CA LEU A 30 6.57 15.32 -0.47
C LEU A 30 7.80 14.51 -0.03
N GLY A 31 8.99 14.84 -0.56
CA GLY A 31 10.25 14.24 -0.18
C GLY A 31 10.68 13.03 -1.01
N GLN A 32 9.94 12.66 -2.06
CA GLN A 32 10.30 11.50 -2.87
C GLN A 32 11.51 11.76 -3.77
N LYS A 33 12.40 10.76 -3.89
CA LYS A 33 13.51 10.75 -4.85
C LYS A 33 13.01 10.15 -6.17
N ILE A 34 13.11 10.89 -7.27
CA ILE A 34 12.55 10.49 -8.57
C ILE A 34 13.62 10.57 -9.66
N VAL A 35 13.71 9.52 -10.45
CA VAL A 35 14.56 9.44 -11.63
C VAL A 35 13.69 9.24 -12.86
N VAL A 36 13.74 10.17 -13.81
CA VAL A 36 13.07 10.05 -15.10
C VAL A 36 14.08 9.65 -16.15
N VAL A 37 13.80 8.58 -16.88
CA VAL A 37 14.62 8.09 -17.99
C VAL A 37 13.88 8.23 -19.31
N ARG A 38 14.60 8.20 -20.44
CA ARG A 38 14.04 8.36 -21.79
C ARG A 38 13.29 9.67 -22.00
N CYS A 39 13.89 10.77 -21.55
CA CYS A 39 13.29 12.09 -21.70
C CYS A 39 13.10 12.52 -23.18
N GLU A 40 13.85 11.93 -24.12
CA GLU A 40 13.71 12.12 -25.56
C GLU A 40 12.37 11.63 -26.12
N ASP A 41 11.79 10.59 -25.51
CA ASP A 41 10.53 9.97 -25.94
C ASP A 41 9.29 10.59 -25.25
N ILE A 42 9.47 11.64 -24.44
CA ILE A 42 8.36 12.40 -23.86
C ILE A 42 7.59 13.11 -24.97
N ALA A 43 6.26 13.17 -24.84
CA ALA A 43 5.37 13.82 -25.79
C ALA A 43 4.89 15.20 -25.32
N ILE A 44 4.66 16.09 -26.27
CA ILE A 44 3.99 17.39 -26.11
C ILE A 44 2.77 17.37 -27.01
N SER A 45 1.61 17.76 -26.48
CA SER A 45 0.39 17.84 -27.29
C SER A 45 0.46 18.97 -28.32
N GLY A 46 -0.17 18.73 -29.47
CA GLY A 46 -0.18 19.67 -30.60
C GLY A 46 0.87 19.35 -31.66
N ASN A 47 0.73 19.98 -32.82
CA ASN A 47 1.62 19.77 -33.96
C ASN A 47 3.07 20.15 -33.63
N PHE A 48 4.03 19.46 -34.26
CA PHE A 48 5.47 19.71 -34.16
C PHE A 48 5.81 21.17 -34.45
N HIS A 49 5.32 21.73 -35.56
CA HIS A 49 5.63 23.10 -35.98
C HIS A 49 5.25 24.14 -34.91
N ARG A 50 4.07 24.00 -34.27
CA ARG A 50 3.64 24.87 -33.18
C ARG A 50 4.58 24.79 -31.97
N SER A 51 5.03 23.58 -31.63
CA SER A 51 5.96 23.36 -30.52
C SER A 51 7.34 23.96 -30.83
N LYS A 52 7.81 23.83 -32.09
CA LYS A 52 9.05 24.44 -32.58
C LYS A 52 8.98 25.97 -32.49
N LEU A 53 7.91 26.59 -32.99
CA LEU A 53 7.73 28.05 -32.91
C LEU A 53 7.71 28.57 -31.46
N LYS A 54 7.04 27.85 -30.55
CA LYS A 54 7.06 28.18 -29.12
C LYS A 54 8.48 28.15 -28.55
N PHE A 55 9.26 27.14 -28.90
CA PHE A 55 10.64 27.01 -28.43
C PHE A 55 11.55 28.08 -29.06
N MET A 56 11.42 28.35 -30.37
CA MET A 56 12.16 29.41 -31.06
C MET A 56 11.86 30.79 -30.47
N SER A 57 10.60 31.06 -30.11
CA SER A 57 10.22 32.27 -29.38
C SER A 57 10.93 32.37 -28.02
N PHE A 58 11.06 31.25 -27.30
CA PHE A 58 11.85 31.20 -26.07
C PHE A 58 13.33 31.51 -26.32
N LEU A 59 13.94 31.00 -27.41
CA LEU A 59 15.34 31.26 -27.74
C LEU A 59 15.66 32.73 -27.98
N ARG A 60 14.71 33.48 -28.53
CA ARG A 60 14.86 34.93 -28.76
C ARG A 60 14.95 35.72 -27.45
N LYS A 61 14.50 35.18 -26.32
CA LYS A 61 14.61 35.83 -25.01
C LYS A 61 16.07 35.79 -24.55
N ARG A 62 16.76 36.93 -24.57
CA ARG A 62 18.14 37.07 -24.09
C ARG A 62 18.29 38.40 -23.32
N CYS A 63 19.28 38.47 -22.43
CA CYS A 63 19.68 39.76 -21.86
C CYS A 63 20.42 40.56 -22.93
N ASN A 64 19.96 41.78 -23.23
CA ASN A 64 20.55 42.63 -24.26
C ASN A 64 21.97 43.08 -23.89
N VAL A 65 22.23 43.36 -22.61
CA VAL A 65 23.53 43.86 -22.13
C VAL A 65 24.60 42.76 -22.17
N LYS A 66 24.34 41.62 -21.52
CA LYS A 66 25.26 40.48 -21.49
C LYS A 66 24.46 39.19 -21.61
N PRO A 67 24.39 38.56 -22.81
CA PRO A 67 23.59 37.35 -23.02
C PRO A 67 23.88 36.23 -22.02
N ALA A 68 25.13 36.10 -21.56
CA ALA A 68 25.55 35.13 -20.55
C ALA A 68 24.88 35.31 -19.16
N ARG A 69 24.43 36.52 -18.80
CA ARG A 69 23.65 36.76 -17.57
C ARG A 69 22.16 36.47 -17.74
N GLY A 70 21.72 36.24 -18.97
CA GLY A 70 20.32 36.04 -19.33
C GLY A 70 19.80 34.62 -19.05
N PRO A 71 18.58 34.31 -19.53
CA PRO A 71 18.01 32.98 -19.40
C PRO A 71 18.81 31.95 -20.22
N TYR A 72 19.18 30.85 -19.57
CA TYR A 72 19.82 29.72 -20.25
C TYR A 72 18.81 28.87 -21.00
N HIS A 73 19.11 28.61 -22.27
CA HIS A 73 18.28 27.80 -23.15
C HIS A 73 18.85 26.40 -23.31
N PHE A 74 18.49 25.48 -22.43
CA PHE A 74 18.95 24.09 -22.55
C PHE A 74 18.37 23.39 -23.78
N ARG A 75 19.20 22.59 -24.45
CA ARG A 75 18.84 21.86 -25.68
C ARG A 75 18.45 20.40 -25.43
N ALA A 76 19.10 19.74 -24.48
CA ALA A 76 18.85 18.34 -24.18
C ALA A 76 17.40 18.08 -23.67
N PRO A 77 16.71 17.02 -24.12
CA PRO A 77 15.35 16.68 -23.66
C PRO A 77 15.23 16.58 -22.14
N SER A 78 16.19 15.91 -21.49
CA SER A 78 16.33 15.81 -20.03
C SER A 78 16.35 17.17 -19.33
N ARG A 79 17.08 18.14 -19.89
CA ARG A 79 17.17 19.50 -19.34
C ARG A 79 15.93 20.35 -19.64
N ILE A 80 15.28 20.12 -20.78
CA ILE A 80 13.96 20.71 -21.08
C ILE A 80 12.96 20.24 -20.02
N PHE A 81 12.91 18.92 -19.76
CA PHE A 81 12.06 18.33 -18.73
C PHE A 81 12.37 18.88 -17.33
N TRP A 82 13.65 18.90 -16.95
CA TRP A 82 14.11 19.46 -15.68
C TRP A 82 13.70 20.93 -15.51
N ARG A 83 13.81 21.73 -16.58
CA ARG A 83 13.37 23.14 -16.55
C ARG A 83 11.86 23.27 -16.36
N THR A 84 11.06 22.40 -16.97
CA THR A 84 9.60 22.36 -16.76
C THR A 84 9.27 22.03 -15.31
N VAL A 85 9.90 21.02 -14.71
CA VAL A 85 9.69 20.67 -13.30
C VAL A 85 10.16 21.79 -12.36
N ARG A 86 11.33 22.38 -12.63
CA ARG A 86 11.84 23.55 -11.89
C ARG A 86 10.87 24.73 -11.90
N GLY A 87 10.18 24.95 -13.03
CA GLY A 87 9.17 26.00 -13.16
C GLY A 87 7.92 25.77 -12.29
N MET A 88 7.63 24.51 -11.93
CA MET A 88 6.51 24.12 -11.07
C MET A 88 6.90 24.05 -9.58
N LEU A 89 8.18 24.27 -9.25
CA LEU A 89 8.71 24.25 -7.89
C LEU A 89 9.07 25.66 -7.42
N PRO A 90 8.94 25.98 -6.12
CA PRO A 90 9.41 27.24 -5.53
C PRO A 90 10.95 27.23 -5.39
N HIS A 91 11.67 27.06 -6.50
CA HIS A 91 13.10 26.76 -6.60
C HIS A 91 14.04 27.87 -6.11
N LYS A 92 13.52 29.05 -5.78
CA LYS A 92 14.30 30.13 -5.13
C LYS A 92 14.45 29.86 -3.62
N THR A 93 13.49 29.17 -3.01
CA THR A 93 13.52 28.79 -1.59
C THR A 93 14.41 27.59 -1.33
N TYR A 94 14.90 27.44 -0.09
CA TYR A 94 15.69 26.27 0.32
C TYR A 94 14.94 24.94 0.13
N ARG A 95 13.66 24.90 0.53
CA ARG A 95 12.78 23.73 0.33
C ARG A 95 12.67 23.34 -1.14
N GLY A 96 12.47 24.31 -2.02
CA GLY A 96 12.37 24.08 -3.46
C GLY A 96 13.69 23.61 -4.08
N LYS A 97 14.82 24.18 -3.67
CA LYS A 97 16.16 23.73 -4.09
C LYS A 97 16.39 22.27 -3.69
N THR A 98 16.10 21.93 -2.44
CA THR A 98 16.23 20.56 -1.91
C THR A 98 15.32 19.58 -2.67
N ALA A 99 14.08 19.98 -2.98
CA ALA A 99 13.17 19.18 -3.79
C ALA A 99 13.71 18.95 -5.21
N LEU A 100 14.33 19.96 -5.82
CA LEU A 100 14.90 19.84 -7.16
C LEU A 100 16.14 18.92 -7.20
N LEU A 101 16.94 18.87 -6.13
CA LEU A 101 18.07 17.94 -5.99
C LEU A 101 17.64 16.46 -5.96
N ARG A 102 16.40 16.18 -5.54
CA ARG A 102 15.83 14.82 -5.54
C ARG A 102 15.45 14.32 -6.94
N LEU A 103 15.41 15.20 -7.94
CA LEU A 103 15.09 14.86 -9.33
C LEU A 103 16.35 14.57 -10.13
N LYS A 104 16.38 13.42 -10.79
CA LYS A 104 17.34 13.13 -11.87
C LYS A 104 16.57 12.88 -13.17
N ALA A 105 17.08 13.40 -14.28
CA ALA A 105 16.48 13.23 -15.61
C ALA A 105 17.57 12.84 -16.60
N PHE A 106 17.32 11.81 -17.41
CA PHE A 106 18.28 11.26 -18.37
C PHE A 106 17.66 11.07 -19.75
N ASP A 107 18.49 11.29 -20.77
CA ASP A 107 18.18 10.91 -22.15
C ASP A 107 18.65 9.47 -22.35
N GLY A 108 17.77 8.59 -22.84
CA GLY A 108 17.95 7.13 -22.80
C GLY A 108 17.85 6.56 -21.39
N ILE A 109 18.30 5.30 -21.22
CA ILE A 109 18.36 4.63 -19.92
C ILE A 109 19.81 4.25 -19.58
N PRO A 110 20.53 5.08 -18.80
CA PRO A 110 21.89 4.77 -18.37
C PRO A 110 21.91 3.73 -17.25
N GLN A 111 23.05 3.06 -17.08
CA GLN A 111 23.34 2.25 -15.90
C GLN A 111 23.38 3.17 -14.66
N PRO A 112 22.79 2.80 -13.50
CA PRO A 112 22.24 1.49 -13.10
C PRO A 112 20.73 1.29 -13.35
N TYR A 113 20.05 2.20 -14.05
CA TYR A 113 18.58 2.18 -14.20
C TYR A 113 18.06 1.26 -15.31
N ASP A 114 18.96 0.72 -16.12
CA ASP A 114 18.67 -0.22 -17.21
C ASP A 114 18.11 -1.55 -16.68
N ARG A 115 18.65 -2.02 -15.55
CA ARG A 115 18.27 -3.29 -14.87
C ARG A 115 17.14 -3.14 -13.85
N VAL A 116 16.67 -1.92 -13.59
CA VAL A 116 15.63 -1.65 -12.59
C VAL A 116 14.26 -1.60 -13.26
N LYS A 117 13.21 -2.08 -12.57
CA LYS A 117 11.82 -1.93 -13.01
C LYS A 117 11.47 -0.45 -13.06
N ARG A 118 11.05 0.01 -14.23
CA ARG A 118 10.59 1.38 -14.47
C ARG A 118 9.08 1.42 -14.32
N GLN A 119 8.59 2.48 -13.69
CA GLN A 119 7.17 2.73 -13.49
C GLN A 119 6.65 3.70 -14.54
N VAL A 120 5.33 3.69 -14.73
CA VAL A 120 4.59 4.57 -15.64
C VAL A 120 3.53 5.28 -14.82
N HIS A 121 3.25 6.54 -15.11
CA HIS A 121 2.17 7.27 -14.45
C HIS A 121 0.94 7.36 -15.37
N PRO A 122 -0.14 6.61 -15.09
CA PRO A 122 -1.27 6.50 -16.00
C PRO A 122 -1.92 7.84 -16.37
N ALA A 123 -2.09 8.75 -15.41
CA ALA A 123 -2.74 10.05 -15.68
C ALA A 123 -1.92 10.97 -16.62
N ALA A 124 -0.63 10.69 -16.77
CA ALA A 124 0.27 11.43 -17.65
C ALA A 124 0.55 10.71 -18.98
N LEU A 125 0.11 9.46 -19.18
CA LEU A 125 0.27 8.76 -20.43
C LEU A 125 -0.50 9.45 -21.56
N ARG A 126 0.16 9.72 -22.67
CA ARG A 126 -0.42 10.34 -23.87
C ARG A 126 -1.63 9.57 -24.38
N HIS A 127 -1.55 8.24 -24.43
CA HIS A 127 -2.62 7.39 -24.94
C HIS A 127 -3.92 7.50 -24.14
N LEU A 128 -3.84 7.72 -22.83
CA LEU A 128 -5.00 7.89 -21.96
C LEU A 128 -5.44 9.36 -21.90
N ALA A 129 -4.49 10.29 -21.94
CA ALA A 129 -4.73 11.72 -21.74
C ALA A 129 -5.14 12.48 -22.99
N LEU A 130 -4.79 11.99 -24.19
CA LEU A 130 -4.97 12.68 -25.46
C LEU A 130 -5.89 11.87 -26.38
N LYS A 131 -6.85 12.54 -27.03
CA LYS A 131 -7.73 11.91 -28.03
C LYS A 131 -6.89 11.31 -29.19
N PRO A 132 -7.21 10.09 -29.70
CA PRO A 132 -6.37 9.36 -30.66
C PRO A 132 -5.96 10.13 -31.93
N ARG A 133 -6.86 10.95 -32.50
CA ARG A 133 -6.62 11.70 -33.75
C ARG A 133 -5.85 13.02 -33.55
N ARG A 134 -5.44 13.36 -32.33
CA ARG A 134 -4.72 14.62 -32.06
C ARG A 134 -3.22 14.46 -32.29
N LYS A 135 -2.67 15.34 -33.12
CA LYS A 135 -1.22 15.42 -33.37
C LYS A 135 -0.46 15.74 -32.08
N TYR A 136 0.73 15.15 -31.96
CA TYR A 136 1.66 15.40 -30.87
C TYR A 136 3.08 15.51 -31.43
N CYS A 137 3.99 15.97 -30.59
CA CYS A 137 5.40 16.16 -30.89
C CYS A 137 6.24 15.42 -29.84
N THR A 138 7.31 14.73 -30.24
CA THR A 138 8.29 14.18 -29.29
C THR A 138 9.33 15.24 -28.91
N VAL A 139 9.69 15.28 -27.63
CA VAL A 139 10.69 16.24 -27.12
C VAL A 139 12.04 16.00 -27.80
N GLY A 140 12.41 14.75 -28.09
CA GLY A 140 13.66 14.42 -28.79
C GLY A 140 13.76 15.03 -30.19
N ARG A 141 12.65 15.03 -30.97
CA ARG A 141 12.62 15.69 -32.28
C ARG A 141 12.72 17.20 -32.14
N LEU A 142 11.95 17.78 -31.20
CA LEU A 142 12.00 19.21 -30.91
C LEU A 142 13.41 19.65 -30.49
N ALA A 143 14.04 18.92 -29.58
CA ALA A 143 15.36 19.18 -29.04
C ALA A 143 16.45 19.19 -30.12
N HIS A 144 16.42 18.20 -31.02
CA HIS A 144 17.38 18.10 -32.11
C HIS A 144 17.33 19.35 -33.02
N GLU A 145 16.13 19.75 -33.40
CA GLU A 145 15.86 20.88 -34.30
C GLU A 145 16.23 22.25 -33.72
N VAL A 146 16.42 22.34 -32.40
CA VAL A 146 16.85 23.56 -31.73
C VAL A 146 18.32 23.52 -31.34
N GLY A 147 19.03 22.42 -31.60
CA GLY A 147 20.49 22.31 -31.40
C GLY A 147 20.95 21.21 -30.44
N TRP A 148 20.17 20.15 -30.20
CA TRP A 148 20.64 18.98 -29.46
C TRP A 148 21.40 18.00 -30.38
N GLN A 149 22.70 17.88 -30.12
CA GLN A 149 23.64 17.13 -30.97
C GLN A 149 23.66 15.62 -30.70
N TYR A 150 23.25 15.17 -29.52
CA TYR A 150 23.46 13.77 -29.08
C TYR A 150 22.32 12.81 -29.43
N ARG A 151 21.36 13.23 -30.29
CA ARG A 151 20.21 12.40 -30.66
C ARG A 151 20.64 11.03 -31.18
N ASP A 152 21.56 11.02 -32.14
CA ASP A 152 21.93 9.80 -32.86
C ASP A 152 22.82 8.89 -31.98
N VAL A 153 23.64 9.49 -31.10
CA VAL A 153 24.41 8.77 -30.08
C VAL A 153 23.49 8.05 -29.09
N VAL A 154 22.48 8.75 -28.56
CA VAL A 154 21.50 8.15 -27.64
C VAL A 154 20.69 7.06 -28.34
N ALA A 155 20.29 7.27 -29.59
CA ALA A 155 19.59 6.25 -30.38
C ALA A 155 20.43 4.97 -30.53
N LYS A 156 21.72 5.07 -30.87
CA LYS A 156 22.65 3.93 -30.96
C LYS A 156 22.79 3.19 -29.62
N LEU A 157 22.90 3.91 -28.51
CA LEU A 157 23.01 3.32 -27.18
C LEU A 157 21.72 2.62 -26.75
N GLU A 158 20.55 3.20 -27.06
CA GLU A 158 19.25 2.58 -26.78
C GLU A 158 19.02 1.31 -27.60
N VAL A 159 19.48 1.25 -28.86
CA VAL A 159 19.48 0.00 -29.65
C VAL A 159 20.30 -1.07 -28.95
N LYS A 160 21.55 -0.76 -28.54
CA LYS A 160 22.42 -1.69 -27.80
C LYS A 160 21.81 -2.14 -26.46
N ARG A 161 21.08 -1.26 -25.78
CA ARG A 161 20.38 -1.60 -24.54
C ARG A 161 19.19 -2.52 -24.80
N LYS A 162 18.41 -2.28 -25.86
CA LYS A 162 17.25 -3.09 -26.23
C LYS A 162 17.65 -4.52 -26.61
N THR A 163 18.74 -4.70 -27.35
CA THR A 163 19.25 -6.05 -27.69
C THR A 163 19.63 -6.84 -26.43
N LYS A 164 20.37 -6.23 -25.50
CA LYS A 164 20.69 -6.83 -24.18
C LYS A 164 19.42 -7.15 -23.37
N SER A 165 18.44 -6.24 -23.39
CA SER A 165 17.18 -6.42 -22.67
C SER A 165 16.33 -7.54 -23.26
N ALA A 166 16.38 -7.78 -24.58
CA ALA A 166 15.68 -8.86 -25.25
C ALA A 166 16.27 -10.22 -24.85
N ALA A 167 17.59 -10.38 -24.92
CA ALA A 167 18.28 -11.58 -24.45
C ALA A 167 17.99 -11.89 -22.97
N PHE A 168 18.01 -10.86 -22.11
CA PHE A 168 17.63 -11.02 -20.70
C PHE A 168 16.17 -11.47 -20.53
N TYR A 169 15.26 -10.94 -21.35
CA TYR A 169 13.85 -11.30 -21.28
C TYR A 169 13.60 -12.73 -21.74
N GLU A 170 14.27 -13.21 -22.79
CA GLU A 170 14.21 -14.60 -23.24
C GLU A 170 14.66 -15.55 -22.14
N HIS A 171 15.82 -15.29 -21.53
CA HIS A 171 16.31 -16.08 -20.39
C HIS A 171 15.32 -16.05 -19.21
N LYS A 172 14.77 -14.88 -18.88
CA LYS A 172 13.76 -14.73 -17.82
C LYS A 172 12.48 -15.53 -18.13
N LYS A 173 12.02 -15.52 -19.39
CA LYS A 173 10.85 -16.26 -19.84
C LYS A 173 11.08 -17.77 -19.74
N MET A 174 12.24 -18.25 -20.18
CA MET A 174 12.64 -19.66 -20.06
C MET A 174 12.70 -20.09 -18.59
N LYS A 175 13.36 -19.31 -17.73
CA LYS A 175 13.40 -19.56 -16.29
C LYS A 175 12.00 -19.61 -15.66
N SER A 176 11.13 -18.68 -16.04
CA SER A 176 9.74 -18.65 -15.55
C SER A 176 8.96 -19.88 -16.01
N LYS A 177 9.17 -20.34 -17.25
CA LYS A 177 8.54 -21.55 -17.79
C LYS A 177 9.00 -22.80 -17.03
N LEU A 178 10.31 -22.98 -16.88
CA LEU A 178 10.90 -24.07 -16.09
C LEU A 178 10.40 -24.06 -14.65
N LEU A 179 10.28 -22.87 -14.04
CA LEU A 179 9.71 -22.72 -12.71
C LEU A 179 8.26 -23.22 -12.69
N THR A 180 7.42 -22.78 -13.63
CA THR A 180 6.02 -23.23 -13.69
C THR A 180 5.88 -24.73 -13.96
N GLU A 181 6.81 -25.33 -14.71
CA GLU A 181 6.87 -26.79 -14.92
C GLU A 181 7.30 -27.52 -13.65
N ALA A 182 8.31 -27.00 -12.94
CA ALA A 182 8.75 -27.53 -11.66
C ALA A 182 7.64 -27.47 -10.60
N LEU A 183 6.88 -26.37 -10.54
CA LEU A 183 5.72 -26.24 -9.64
C LEU A 183 4.60 -27.25 -9.95
N LYS A 184 4.47 -27.68 -11.21
CA LYS A 184 3.48 -28.69 -11.60
C LYS A 184 3.87 -30.10 -11.20
N SER A 185 5.15 -30.35 -10.92
CA SER A 185 5.65 -31.67 -10.57
C SER A 185 4.98 -32.20 -9.29
N ASP A 186 4.69 -33.50 -9.26
CA ASP A 186 3.99 -34.12 -8.16
C ASP A 186 4.79 -34.06 -6.84
N VAL A 187 6.12 -33.98 -6.93
CA VAL A 187 7.00 -33.76 -5.78
C VAL A 187 6.70 -32.43 -5.10
N VAL A 188 6.51 -31.36 -5.87
CA VAL A 188 6.20 -30.03 -5.33
C VAL A 188 4.74 -29.95 -4.87
N LYS A 189 3.79 -30.51 -5.63
CA LYS A 189 2.37 -30.52 -5.24
C LYS A 189 2.09 -31.33 -3.97
N ASN A 190 2.71 -32.51 -3.85
CA ASN A 190 2.53 -33.37 -2.69
C ASN A 190 3.47 -33.02 -1.54
N SER A 191 4.33 -32.01 -1.73
CA SER A 191 5.21 -31.51 -0.70
C SER A 191 4.40 -31.07 0.53
N PRO A 192 4.83 -31.44 1.75
CA PRO A 192 4.17 -30.97 2.97
C PRO A 192 4.07 -29.45 3.01
N TYR A 193 5.03 -28.74 2.38
CA TYR A 193 5.07 -27.29 2.25
C TYR A 193 4.00 -26.69 1.34
N GLN A 194 3.57 -27.39 0.27
CA GLN A 194 2.55 -26.88 -0.65
C GLN A 194 1.15 -27.03 -0.04
N LYS A 195 0.88 -28.16 0.63
CA LYS A 195 -0.33 -28.34 1.46
C LYS A 195 -0.41 -27.30 2.56
N LEU A 196 0.74 -26.93 3.12
CA LEU A 196 0.90 -25.81 4.05
C LEU A 196 0.54 -24.47 3.41
N ILE A 197 1.11 -24.16 2.25
CA ILE A 197 0.84 -22.90 1.54
C ILE A 197 -0.64 -22.76 1.17
N GLU A 198 -1.28 -23.85 0.77
CA GLU A 198 -2.70 -23.90 0.41
C GLU A 198 -3.61 -23.90 1.64
N SER A 199 -3.16 -24.46 2.77
CA SER A 199 -3.91 -24.38 4.03
C SER A 199 -3.81 -22.99 4.65
N TYR A 200 -2.65 -22.32 4.64
CA TYR A 200 -2.42 -21.07 5.39
C TYR A 200 -2.91 -19.78 4.70
N GLU A 201 -4.14 -19.77 4.20
CA GLU A 201 -4.91 -18.54 4.22
C GLU A 201 -5.25 -18.20 5.69
N ILE A 202 -5.30 -16.92 6.08
CA ILE A 202 -5.72 -16.48 7.43
C ILE A 202 -7.08 -17.09 7.84
N THR A 203 -7.90 -17.44 6.85
CA THR A 203 -9.18 -18.15 7.00
C THR A 203 -9.04 -19.51 7.71
N SER A 204 -7.94 -20.25 7.48
CA SER A 204 -7.69 -21.55 8.13
C SER A 204 -7.40 -21.46 9.63
N LEU A 205 -6.90 -20.32 10.12
CA LEU A 205 -6.76 -20.07 11.56
C LEU A 205 -8.13 -20.03 12.26
N LEU A 206 -9.21 -19.76 11.50
CA LEU A 206 -10.58 -19.57 12.00
C LEU A 206 -11.51 -20.74 11.64
N ASP A 207 -11.06 -21.69 10.83
CA ASP A 207 -11.85 -22.83 10.38
C ASP A 207 -11.75 -24.00 11.38
N GLY A 208 -12.90 -24.55 11.80
CA GLY A 208 -12.98 -25.79 12.58
C GLY A 208 -12.74 -25.67 14.09
N LYS A 209 -12.65 -24.45 14.65
CA LYS A 209 -12.38 -24.22 16.07
C LYS A 209 -13.46 -23.35 16.74
N GLY A 210 -13.91 -23.77 17.92
CA GLY A 210 -14.94 -23.10 18.73
C GLY A 210 -14.36 -21.97 19.58
N TYR A 211 -13.89 -20.89 18.94
CA TYR A 211 -13.36 -19.73 19.65
C TYR A 211 -14.46 -18.69 19.90
N GLU A 212 -14.52 -18.14 21.11
CA GLU A 212 -15.41 -17.04 21.47
C GLU A 212 -14.67 -15.70 21.43
N ILE A 213 -13.42 -15.65 21.91
CA ILE A 213 -12.60 -14.43 21.96
C ILE A 213 -11.27 -14.61 21.22
N ILE A 214 -11.02 -13.72 20.25
CA ILE A 214 -9.74 -13.59 19.55
C ILE A 214 -9.12 -12.25 19.92
N ALA A 215 -7.99 -12.26 20.62
CA ALA A 215 -7.22 -11.06 20.91
C ALA A 215 -6.05 -10.89 19.94
N ILE A 216 -5.96 -9.72 19.32
CA ILE A 216 -4.88 -9.32 18.43
C ILE A 216 -4.02 -8.27 19.15
N GLU A 217 -2.78 -8.63 19.44
CA GLU A 217 -1.81 -7.74 20.06
C GLU A 217 -0.83 -7.23 18.99
N CYS A 218 -0.71 -5.91 18.84
CA CYS A 218 0.22 -5.30 17.90
C CYS A 218 1.45 -4.79 18.66
N GLU A 219 2.62 -5.34 18.37
CA GLU A 219 3.89 -4.81 18.86
C GLU A 219 4.48 -3.80 17.86
N ASP A 220 5.20 -2.80 18.38
CA ASP A 220 5.85 -1.73 17.62
C ASP A 220 4.87 -0.94 16.72
N LEU A 221 5.32 -0.51 15.53
CA LEU A 221 4.52 0.16 14.51
C LEU A 221 3.83 -0.84 13.57
N SER A 222 3.42 -2.01 14.06
CA SER A 222 2.65 -2.98 13.28
C SER A 222 1.19 -2.54 13.16
N SER A 223 0.48 -3.03 12.14
CA SER A 223 -0.92 -2.66 11.88
C SER A 223 -1.78 -3.90 11.78
N PRO A 224 -2.90 -3.97 12.52
CA PRO A 224 -3.85 -5.09 12.48
C PRO A 224 -4.78 -5.05 11.27
N ALA A 225 -4.76 -3.96 10.49
CA ALA A 225 -5.73 -3.69 9.43
C ALA A 225 -5.87 -4.84 8.41
N PHE A 226 -4.76 -5.50 8.07
CA PHE A 226 -4.78 -6.59 7.10
C PHE A 226 -5.50 -7.83 7.65
N LEU A 227 -5.33 -8.13 8.95
CA LEU A 227 -6.05 -9.23 9.61
C LEU A 227 -7.55 -8.93 9.67
N HIS A 228 -7.93 -7.72 10.03
CA HIS A 228 -9.34 -7.32 10.07
C HIS A 228 -10.01 -7.48 8.70
N VAL A 229 -9.36 -7.02 7.63
CA VAL A 229 -9.88 -7.17 6.28
C VAL A 229 -9.98 -8.66 5.88
N CYS A 230 -9.02 -9.50 6.28
CA CYS A 230 -9.08 -10.95 6.07
C CYS A 230 -10.20 -11.63 6.86
N ILE A 231 -10.41 -11.29 8.12
CA ILE A 231 -11.50 -11.81 8.97
C ILE A 231 -12.86 -11.40 8.41
N VAL A 232 -13.01 -10.15 7.97
CA VAL A 232 -14.25 -9.70 7.30
C VAL A 232 -14.46 -10.46 5.99
N GLY A 233 -13.40 -10.67 5.20
CA GLY A 233 -13.48 -11.48 3.99
C GLY A 233 -13.93 -12.92 4.26
N TYR A 234 -13.44 -13.52 5.35
CA TYR A 234 -13.86 -14.85 5.81
C TYR A 234 -15.34 -14.90 6.20
N ALA A 235 -15.78 -13.97 7.06
CA ALA A 235 -17.17 -13.90 7.52
C ALA A 235 -18.15 -13.73 6.34
N ILE A 236 -17.80 -12.88 5.36
CA ILE A 236 -18.61 -12.70 4.15
C ILE A 236 -18.68 -13.99 3.32
N LYS A 237 -17.56 -14.72 3.15
CA LYS A 237 -17.55 -16.02 2.45
C LYS A 237 -18.48 -17.04 3.13
N LYS A 238 -18.54 -17.04 4.47
CA LYS A 238 -19.44 -17.90 5.25
C LYS A 238 -20.85 -17.33 5.46
N ASN A 239 -21.16 -16.19 4.84
CA ASN A 239 -22.44 -15.51 4.96
C ASN A 239 -22.80 -15.08 6.41
N ILE A 240 -21.78 -14.86 7.25
CA ILE A 240 -21.89 -14.44 8.65
C ILE A 240 -21.95 -12.91 8.72
N LYS A 241 -22.76 -12.38 9.63
CA LYS A 241 -22.88 -10.94 9.84
C LYS A 241 -21.69 -10.39 10.61
N VAL A 242 -21.23 -9.19 10.23
CA VAL A 242 -20.09 -8.55 10.87
C VAL A 242 -20.46 -7.16 11.35
N ILE A 243 -20.23 -6.90 12.65
CA ILE A 243 -20.35 -5.59 13.28
C ILE A 243 -18.93 -5.09 13.57
N TYR A 244 -18.51 -4.06 12.86
CA TYR A 244 -17.16 -3.50 12.97
C TYR A 244 -17.19 -2.20 13.78
N LEU A 245 -16.68 -2.25 15.01
CA LEU A 245 -16.51 -1.10 15.89
C LEU A 245 -15.16 -0.45 15.63
N SER A 246 -15.19 0.75 15.06
CA SER A 246 -13.96 1.46 14.69
C SER A 246 -13.74 2.72 15.50
N ALA A 247 -12.67 2.72 16.29
CA ALA A 247 -12.18 3.92 16.98
C ALA A 247 -11.20 4.73 16.12
N THR A 248 -10.43 4.07 15.24
CA THR A 248 -9.28 4.68 14.57
C THR A 248 -9.43 4.81 13.05
N ARG A 249 -10.32 4.03 12.41
CA ARG A 249 -10.44 3.98 10.95
C ARG A 249 -11.79 4.48 10.45
N ASN A 250 -11.76 5.23 9.36
CA ASN A 250 -12.96 5.62 8.63
C ASN A 250 -13.46 4.47 7.73
N VAL A 251 -14.78 4.37 7.55
CA VAL A 251 -15.48 3.44 6.63
C VAL A 251 -14.86 3.47 5.24
N GLU A 252 -14.60 4.66 4.69
CA GLU A 252 -14.04 4.83 3.35
C GLU A 252 -12.64 4.21 3.23
N ALA A 253 -11.81 4.39 4.28
CA ALA A 253 -10.48 3.81 4.33
C ALA A 253 -10.55 2.27 4.34
N PHE A 254 -11.49 1.71 5.10
CA PHE A 254 -11.74 0.26 5.12
C PHE A 254 -12.20 -0.26 3.75
N LYS A 255 -13.14 0.43 3.09
CA LYS A 255 -13.62 0.09 1.74
C LYS A 255 -12.49 0.10 0.71
N ILE A 256 -11.58 1.08 0.77
CA ILE A 256 -10.41 1.15 -0.11
C ILE A 256 -9.48 -0.05 0.13
N MET A 257 -9.24 -0.43 1.38
CA MET A 257 -8.40 -1.59 1.72
C MET A 257 -9.02 -2.90 1.22
N ALA A 258 -10.32 -3.12 1.47
CA ALA A 258 -11.05 -4.29 0.99
C ALA A 258 -11.03 -4.38 -0.54
N SER A 259 -11.27 -3.26 -1.24
CA SER A 259 -11.24 -3.19 -2.71
C SER A 259 -9.86 -3.53 -3.28
N LYS A 260 -8.79 -3.05 -2.63
CA LYS A 260 -7.41 -3.40 -3.00
C LYS A 260 -7.13 -4.89 -2.86
N MET A 261 -7.68 -5.52 -1.83
CA MET A 261 -7.58 -6.97 -1.59
C MET A 261 -8.63 -7.80 -2.34
N MET A 262 -9.37 -7.20 -3.27
CA MET A 262 -10.41 -7.86 -4.08
C MET A 262 -11.56 -8.49 -3.27
N ILE A 263 -11.81 -8.01 -2.06
CA ILE A 263 -12.93 -8.46 -1.24
C ILE A 263 -14.16 -7.60 -1.58
N ARG A 264 -15.23 -8.26 -2.03
CA ARG A 264 -16.54 -7.62 -2.24
C ARG A 264 -17.26 -7.53 -0.91
N LEU A 265 -17.47 -6.31 -0.42
CA LEU A 265 -18.21 -6.07 0.82
C LEU A 265 -19.71 -6.25 0.56
N SER A 266 -20.39 -6.95 1.47
CA SER A 266 -21.83 -7.18 1.46
C SER A 266 -22.56 -6.27 2.46
N ASP A 267 -23.88 -6.12 2.32
CA ASP A 267 -24.71 -5.33 3.24
C ASP A 267 -24.77 -5.89 4.68
N LYS A 268 -24.32 -7.14 4.86
CA LYS A 268 -24.11 -7.80 6.16
C LYS A 268 -22.95 -7.22 6.99
N LEU A 269 -22.09 -6.38 6.40
CA LEU A 269 -21.08 -5.64 7.15
C LEU A 269 -21.68 -4.31 7.62
N LYS A 270 -21.82 -4.15 8.94
CA LYS A 270 -22.20 -2.89 9.57
C LYS A 270 -20.99 -2.26 10.24
N PHE A 271 -20.75 -1.00 9.94
CA PHE A 271 -19.61 -0.25 10.49
C PHE A 271 -20.14 0.79 11.47
N LEU A 272 -19.71 0.69 12.73
CA LEU A 272 -20.10 1.60 13.80
C LEU A 272 -18.86 2.43 14.18
N PRO A 273 -18.78 3.68 13.71
CA PRO A 273 -17.70 4.58 14.09
C PRO A 273 -17.92 5.04 15.53
N VAL A 274 -16.99 4.70 16.42
CA VAL A 274 -17.09 4.96 17.87
C VAL A 274 -17.29 6.45 18.16
N GLY A 275 -16.67 7.33 17.36
CA GLY A 275 -16.78 8.79 17.54
C GLY A 275 -18.18 9.37 17.38
N GLN A 276 -19.14 8.66 16.74
CA GLN A 276 -20.53 9.12 16.67
C GLN A 276 -21.30 8.92 17.97
N TYR A 277 -20.82 8.00 18.83
CA TYR A 277 -21.47 7.61 20.08
C TYR A 277 -20.82 8.22 21.31
N LEU A 278 -19.76 9.02 21.12
CA LEU A 278 -19.21 9.88 22.17
C LEU A 278 -20.17 11.06 22.38
N SER A 279 -20.57 11.31 23.62
CA SER A 279 -21.34 12.51 23.96
C SER A 279 -20.49 13.76 23.69
N SER A 280 -21.12 14.91 23.49
CA SER A 280 -20.43 16.20 23.24
C SER A 280 -19.55 16.68 24.40
N HIS A 281 -19.45 15.91 25.48
CA HIS A 281 -18.74 16.21 26.72
C HIS A 281 -17.70 15.11 27.00
N PHE A 282 -16.59 15.45 27.65
CA PHE A 282 -15.61 14.45 28.09
C PHE A 282 -16.30 13.42 29.01
N ILE A 283 -16.11 12.13 28.70
CA ILE A 283 -16.62 11.02 29.54
C ILE A 283 -16.02 11.19 30.94
N LYS A 284 -16.87 11.24 31.96
CA LYS A 284 -16.43 11.28 33.37
C LYS A 284 -16.11 9.87 33.84
N ASP A 285 -15.13 9.72 34.73
CA ASP A 285 -14.82 8.44 35.36
C ASP A 285 -16.09 7.87 36.04
N GLY A 286 -16.44 6.63 35.70
CA GLY A 286 -17.62 5.92 36.22
C GLY A 286 -18.91 6.08 35.40
N ASP A 287 -18.88 6.78 34.27
CA ASP A 287 -20.03 6.91 33.37
C ASP A 287 -20.18 5.67 32.45
N TYR A 288 -21.05 4.74 32.82
CA TYR A 288 -21.35 3.52 32.04
C TYR A 288 -22.23 3.78 30.81
N THR A 289 -22.79 4.98 30.67
CA THR A 289 -23.78 5.30 29.63
C THR A 289 -23.23 5.05 28.22
N PHE A 290 -21.94 5.32 28.03
CA PHE A 290 -21.25 5.09 26.76
C PHE A 290 -21.28 3.62 26.34
N PHE A 291 -20.83 2.70 27.19
CA PHE A 291 -20.82 1.26 26.87
C PHE A 291 -22.24 0.71 26.75
N THR A 292 -23.19 1.17 27.56
CA THR A 292 -24.59 0.75 27.43
C THR A 292 -25.21 1.20 26.11
N CYS A 293 -24.93 2.42 25.65
CA CYS A 293 -25.38 2.92 24.34
C CYS A 293 -24.74 2.13 23.19
N LEU A 294 -23.48 1.73 23.34
CA LEU A 294 -22.78 0.93 22.35
C LEU A 294 -23.36 -0.49 22.29
N LEU A 295 -23.66 -1.11 23.44
CA LEU A 295 -24.32 -2.41 23.52
C LEU A 295 -25.73 -2.39 22.90
N THR A 296 -26.53 -1.36 23.18
CA THR A 296 -27.89 -1.25 22.62
C THR A 296 -27.85 -1.08 21.10
N GLU A 297 -26.92 -0.28 20.57
CA GLU A 297 -26.78 -0.13 19.13
C GLU A 297 -26.27 -1.40 18.46
N ILE A 298 -25.29 -2.11 19.06
CA ILE A 298 -24.85 -3.42 18.55
C ILE A 298 -26.04 -4.39 18.50
N ASN A 299 -26.84 -4.47 19.57
CA ASN A 299 -27.99 -5.36 19.62
C ASN A 299 -29.04 -5.02 18.56
N LYS A 300 -29.26 -3.73 18.29
CA LYS A 300 -30.18 -3.27 17.23
C LYS A 300 -29.74 -3.70 15.83
N GLN A 301 -28.44 -3.86 15.60
CA GLN A 301 -27.91 -4.32 14.32
C GLN A 301 -28.03 -5.84 14.13
N ILE A 302 -28.39 -6.62 15.15
CA ILE A 302 -28.52 -8.08 15.06
C ILE A 302 -29.96 -8.44 14.68
N GLU A 303 -30.14 -9.22 13.60
CA GLU A 303 -31.45 -9.67 13.13
C GLU A 303 -31.80 -11.05 13.74
N GLU A 304 -33.08 -11.41 13.78
CA GLU A 304 -33.54 -12.69 14.35
C GLU A 304 -33.07 -13.92 13.55
N ASN A 305 -32.74 -13.75 12.27
CA ASN A 305 -32.26 -14.82 11.39
C ASN A 305 -30.75 -15.07 11.49
N ASP A 306 -30.02 -14.25 12.24
CA ASP A 306 -28.57 -14.40 12.38
C ASP A 306 -28.26 -15.55 13.37
N THR A 307 -27.48 -16.54 12.94
CA THR A 307 -27.05 -17.68 13.79
C THR A 307 -25.66 -17.50 14.39
N GLU A 308 -24.77 -16.79 13.68
CA GLU A 308 -23.46 -16.37 14.16
C GLU A 308 -23.22 -14.89 13.83
N VAL A 309 -22.52 -14.18 14.70
CA VAL A 309 -22.13 -12.77 14.48
C VAL A 309 -20.68 -12.56 14.89
N PHE A 310 -19.90 -11.91 14.02
CA PHE A 310 -18.56 -11.41 14.34
C PHE A 310 -18.63 -9.96 14.79
N ILE A 311 -18.13 -9.68 16.00
CA ILE A 311 -17.97 -8.32 16.52
C ILE A 311 -16.48 -7.99 16.53
N ILE A 312 -16.05 -7.03 15.72
CA ILE A 312 -14.63 -6.65 15.59
C ILE A 312 -14.39 -5.27 16.20
N CYS A 313 -13.52 -5.19 17.21
CA CYS A 313 -13.11 -3.98 17.90
C CYS A 313 -11.69 -3.55 17.44
N ASP A 314 -11.60 -2.48 16.64
CA ASP A 314 -10.36 -2.12 15.92
C ASP A 314 -9.21 -1.58 16.80
N SER A 315 -9.52 -1.03 17.97
CA SER A 315 -8.50 -0.60 18.94
C SER A 315 -9.14 -0.38 20.29
N LEU A 316 -9.10 -1.40 21.13
CA LEU A 316 -9.70 -1.34 22.47
C LEU A 316 -8.87 -0.46 23.43
N THR A 317 -7.60 -0.21 23.10
CA THR A 317 -6.73 0.76 23.78
C THR A 317 -7.34 2.15 23.89
N VAL A 318 -8.10 2.58 22.87
CA VAL A 318 -8.75 3.90 22.89
C VAL A 318 -9.81 3.96 23.99
N PHE A 319 -10.47 2.84 24.30
CA PHE A 319 -11.40 2.76 25.43
C PHE A 319 -10.68 2.76 26.78
N CYS A 320 -9.46 2.21 26.86
CA CYS A 320 -8.61 2.32 28.04
C CYS A 320 -8.19 3.78 28.29
N ASP A 321 -7.93 4.56 27.25
CA ASP A 321 -7.56 5.98 27.39
C ASP A 321 -8.72 6.84 27.92
N PHE A 322 -9.97 6.44 27.66
CA PHE A 322 -11.15 7.17 28.10
C PHE A 322 -11.56 6.89 29.55
N ILE A 323 -11.16 5.74 30.11
CA ILE A 323 -11.72 5.23 31.36
C ILE A 323 -10.59 4.67 32.22
N ASN A 324 -10.43 5.19 33.44
CA ASN A 324 -9.35 4.80 34.34
C ASN A 324 -9.52 3.39 34.98
N SER A 325 -10.58 2.65 34.66
CA SER A 325 -10.96 1.41 35.34
C SER A 325 -11.07 0.20 34.40
N ALA A 326 -10.20 -0.79 34.65
CA ALA A 326 -10.13 -2.08 33.96
C ALA A 326 -11.43 -2.90 34.00
N SER A 327 -12.19 -2.81 35.10
CA SER A 327 -13.37 -3.64 35.33
C SER A 327 -14.51 -3.34 34.36
N HIS A 328 -14.61 -2.09 33.91
CA HIS A 328 -15.68 -1.65 33.00
C HIS A 328 -15.51 -2.25 31.61
N ILE A 329 -14.27 -2.35 31.14
CA ILE A 329 -13.92 -2.96 29.86
C ILE A 329 -14.21 -4.46 29.88
N LEU A 330 -13.83 -5.15 30.96
CA LEU A 330 -14.10 -6.58 31.14
C LEU A 330 -15.61 -6.84 31.23
N ALA A 331 -16.35 -6.01 31.96
CA ALA A 331 -17.81 -6.08 32.03
C ALA A 331 -18.44 -5.90 30.65
N PHE A 332 -17.98 -4.93 29.86
CA PHE A 332 -18.45 -4.71 28.48
C PHE A 332 -18.20 -5.94 27.58
N ILE A 333 -16.99 -6.53 27.62
CA ILE A 333 -16.67 -7.72 26.82
C ILE A 333 -17.57 -8.91 27.22
N ARG A 334 -17.76 -9.14 28.52
CA ARG A 334 -18.67 -10.19 29.01
C ARG A 334 -20.12 -9.93 28.61
N SER A 335 -20.57 -8.67 28.68
CA SER A 335 -21.90 -8.29 28.20
C SER A 335 -22.06 -8.52 26.69
N LEU A 336 -21.02 -8.31 25.88
CA LEU A 336 -21.05 -8.65 24.45
C LEU A 336 -21.25 -10.14 24.21
N GLN A 337 -20.55 -11.01 24.96
CA GLN A 337 -20.73 -12.46 24.87
C GLN A 337 -22.13 -12.92 25.31
N GLN A 338 -22.74 -12.20 26.26
CA GLN A 338 -24.04 -12.55 26.85
C GLN A 338 -25.24 -11.87 26.17
N LEU A 339 -25.04 -11.14 25.06
CA LEU A 339 -26.11 -10.39 24.38
C LEU A 339 -27.33 -11.25 24.02
N ARG A 340 -27.12 -12.48 23.52
CA ARG A 340 -28.18 -13.44 23.22
C ARG A 340 -27.67 -14.87 23.38
N LYS A 341 -28.30 -15.67 24.25
CA LYS A 341 -27.86 -17.05 24.55
C LYS A 341 -27.95 -18.00 23.34
N ASP A 342 -28.82 -17.70 22.39
CA ASP A 342 -29.06 -18.54 21.20
C ASP A 342 -28.14 -18.18 20.02
N LEU A 343 -27.25 -17.19 20.18
CA LEU A 343 -26.41 -16.64 19.10
C LEU A 343 -24.93 -16.97 19.33
N GLY A 344 -24.26 -17.51 18.32
CA GLY A 344 -22.81 -17.72 18.34
C GLY A 344 -22.05 -16.40 18.14
N ILE A 345 -21.73 -15.69 19.22
CA ILE A 345 -21.02 -14.40 19.15
C ILE A 345 -19.50 -14.64 19.21
N LYS A 346 -18.80 -14.18 18.18
CA LYS A 346 -17.33 -14.23 18.10
C LYS A 346 -16.78 -12.83 18.19
N VAL A 347 -16.00 -12.55 19.23
CA VAL A 347 -15.45 -11.21 19.51
C VAL A 347 -13.98 -11.16 19.12
N VAL A 348 -13.62 -10.22 18.25
CA VAL A 348 -12.23 -9.94 17.87
C VAL A 348 -11.82 -8.60 18.49
N ILE A 349 -10.80 -8.62 19.34
CA ILE A 349 -10.34 -7.46 20.10
C ILE A 349 -8.92 -7.12 19.71
N THR A 350 -8.62 -5.84 19.52
CA THR A 350 -7.29 -5.40 19.08
C THR A 350 -6.65 -4.45 20.07
N PHE A 351 -5.38 -4.68 20.38
CA PHE A 351 -4.56 -3.86 21.26
C PHE A 351 -3.33 -3.32 20.51
N GLN A 352 -3.05 -2.02 20.67
CA GLN A 352 -1.88 -1.34 20.08
C GLN A 352 -0.77 -1.03 21.12
N SER A 353 -1.09 -1.08 22.42
CA SER A 353 -0.18 -0.84 23.54
C SER A 353 -0.29 -1.98 24.54
N LYS A 354 0.83 -2.27 25.22
CA LYS A 354 0.88 -3.19 26.36
C LYS A 354 0.51 -2.44 27.62
N ASP A 355 -0.74 -2.56 28.02
CA ASP A 355 -1.26 -2.04 29.28
C ASP A 355 -1.68 -3.19 30.22
N GLN A 356 -1.79 -2.94 31.52
CA GLN A 356 -2.20 -3.98 32.49
C GLN A 356 -3.53 -4.65 32.10
N ILE A 357 -4.46 -3.88 31.55
CA ILE A 357 -5.77 -4.34 31.06
C ILE A 357 -5.62 -5.30 29.87
N SER A 358 -4.73 -4.96 28.93
CA SER A 358 -4.48 -5.79 27.75
C SER A 358 -3.97 -7.18 28.15
N ASN A 359 -3.10 -7.26 29.17
CA ASN A 359 -2.59 -8.55 29.66
C ASN A 359 -3.71 -9.44 30.21
N ILE A 360 -4.63 -8.87 31.00
CA ILE A 360 -5.76 -9.63 31.57
C ILE A 360 -6.65 -10.18 30.45
N ILE A 361 -6.99 -9.35 29.46
CA ILE A 361 -7.85 -9.78 28.34
C ILE A 361 -7.13 -10.80 27.45
N LEU A 362 -5.83 -10.61 27.19
CA LEU A 362 -5.01 -11.60 26.50
C LEU A 362 -4.99 -12.93 27.27
N HIS A 363 -5.01 -12.88 28.60
CA HIS A 363 -5.09 -14.09 29.43
C HIS A 363 -6.45 -14.81 29.35
N GLU A 364 -7.56 -14.08 29.25
CA GLU A 364 -8.91 -14.65 29.13
C GLU A 364 -9.28 -15.05 27.68
N SER A 365 -8.45 -14.73 26.67
CA SER A 365 -8.74 -15.01 25.25
C SER A 365 -8.41 -16.43 24.82
N ASP A 366 -9.25 -17.02 23.97
CA ASP A 366 -9.06 -18.38 23.43
C ASP A 366 -7.91 -18.44 22.41
N VAL A 367 -7.80 -17.38 21.59
CA VAL A 367 -6.73 -17.24 20.60
C VAL A 367 -6.06 -15.89 20.77
N ILE A 368 -4.74 -15.92 20.86
CA ILE A 368 -3.90 -14.72 20.92
C ILE A 368 -3.09 -14.66 19.64
N ILE A 369 -3.22 -13.55 18.89
CA ILE A 369 -2.43 -13.27 17.70
C ILE A 369 -1.53 -12.08 17.98
N ARG A 370 -0.23 -12.30 18.16
CA ARG A 370 0.75 -11.22 18.29
C ARG A 370 1.37 -10.89 16.95
N ILE A 371 1.27 -9.63 16.55
CA ILE A 371 1.88 -9.12 15.31
C ILE A 371 3.14 -8.36 15.69
N LYS A 372 4.27 -8.82 15.16
CA LYS A 372 5.56 -8.16 15.33
C LYS A 372 6.11 -7.75 13.99
N ARG A 373 6.61 -6.52 13.89
CA ARG A 373 7.27 -6.06 12.69
C ARG A 373 8.74 -6.49 12.69
N VAL A 374 9.18 -7.16 11.64
CA VAL A 374 10.61 -7.50 11.47
C VAL A 374 11.30 -6.28 10.86
N GLY A 375 12.23 -5.68 11.60
CA GLY A 375 13.03 -4.54 11.13
C GLY A 375 13.81 -4.89 9.87
N ASN A 376 14.12 -3.88 9.05
CA ASN A 376 14.64 -3.99 7.67
C ASN A 376 16.08 -4.59 7.55
N GLY A 377 16.40 -5.66 8.26
CA GLY A 377 17.61 -6.46 8.10
C GLY A 377 17.43 -7.46 6.97
N PHE A 378 17.99 -7.13 5.80
CA PHE A 378 18.28 -8.03 4.67
C PHE A 378 17.12 -8.70 3.91
N ALA A 379 15.95 -8.93 4.50
CA ALA A 379 14.80 -9.51 3.80
C ALA A 379 13.84 -8.40 3.32
N LYS A 380 13.89 -8.05 2.03
CA LYS A 380 12.86 -7.17 1.41
C LYS A 380 11.48 -7.84 1.28
N ASP A 381 11.43 -9.13 1.56
CA ASP A 381 10.35 -10.03 1.20
C ASP A 381 9.54 -10.53 2.43
N VAL A 382 9.85 -10.06 3.64
CA VAL A 382 9.11 -10.33 4.88
C VAL A 382 8.65 -8.99 5.47
N THR A 383 7.36 -8.81 5.69
CA THR A 383 6.82 -7.58 6.32
C THR A 383 6.85 -7.67 7.85
N GLY A 384 6.62 -8.86 8.40
CA GLY A 384 6.70 -9.12 9.83
C GLY A 384 6.48 -10.58 10.19
N GLN A 385 6.33 -10.82 11.48
CA GLN A 385 6.02 -12.10 12.09
C GLN A 385 4.69 -12.04 12.82
N LEU A 386 3.99 -13.16 12.84
CA LEU A 386 2.70 -13.37 13.46
C LEU A 386 2.81 -14.60 14.34
N TYR A 387 2.62 -14.43 15.64
CA TYR A 387 2.66 -15.48 16.64
C TYR A 387 1.22 -15.79 17.02
N VAL A 388 0.79 -17.03 16.86
CA VAL A 388 -0.56 -17.47 17.21
C VAL A 388 -0.44 -18.45 18.37
N THR A 389 -0.99 -18.08 19.51
CA THR A 389 -1.12 -18.95 20.68
C THR A 389 -2.57 -19.37 20.83
N GLU A 390 -2.81 -20.67 20.85
CA GLU A 390 -4.16 -21.24 21.05
C GLU A 390 -4.26 -21.79 22.46
N ARG A 391 -5.27 -21.35 23.21
CA ARG A 391 -5.48 -21.72 24.62
C ARG A 391 -6.55 -22.79 24.85
N CYS A 392 -7.14 -23.33 23.78
CA CYS A 392 -8.06 -24.46 23.87
C CYS A 392 -7.31 -25.77 24.16
N GLY A 393 -6.91 -26.01 25.42
CA GLY A 393 -6.23 -27.26 25.83
C GLY A 393 -5.46 -27.18 27.17
N GLU A 394 -4.79 -28.27 27.55
CA GLU A 394 -3.92 -28.34 28.73
C GLU A 394 -2.56 -27.65 28.47
N ALA A 395 -2.00 -27.00 29.49
CA ALA A 395 -0.72 -26.31 29.38
C ALA A 395 0.44 -27.31 29.23
N PRO A 396 1.48 -27.03 28.40
CA PRO A 396 1.80 -25.75 27.74
C PRO A 396 1.03 -25.50 26.44
N TYR A 397 0.58 -24.25 26.25
CA TYR A 397 -0.15 -23.84 25.05
C TYR A 397 0.75 -23.87 23.80
N ALA A 398 0.22 -24.39 22.70
CA ALA A 398 0.93 -24.42 21.43
C ALA A 398 1.04 -22.99 20.85
N GLU A 399 2.27 -22.54 20.60
CA GLU A 399 2.56 -21.29 19.88
C GLU A 399 3.07 -21.61 18.48
N SER A 400 2.35 -21.12 17.48
CA SER A 400 2.72 -21.24 16.06
C SER A 400 3.22 -19.91 15.52
N ILE A 401 4.40 -19.93 14.90
CA ILE A 401 5.06 -18.74 14.38
C ILE A 401 4.93 -18.72 12.86
N PHE A 402 4.45 -17.61 12.32
CA PHE A 402 4.33 -17.35 10.89
C PHE A 402 5.09 -16.08 10.52
N ASN A 403 5.70 -16.06 9.36
CA ASN A 403 6.09 -14.82 8.68
C ASN A 403 4.92 -14.35 7.81
N TYR A 404 4.76 -13.04 7.66
CA TYR A 404 3.77 -12.48 6.75
C TYR A 404 4.39 -11.46 5.80
N HIS A 405 3.84 -11.40 4.59
CA HIS A 405 4.19 -10.41 3.58
C HIS A 405 2.93 -9.66 3.11
N LEU A 406 2.96 -8.34 3.23
CA LEU A 406 1.91 -7.45 2.75
C LEU A 406 2.31 -6.87 1.40
N SER A 407 1.46 -7.07 0.40
CA SER A 407 1.51 -6.36 -0.88
C SER A 407 0.36 -5.35 -0.97
N ASP A 408 0.35 -4.51 -2.00
CA ASP A 408 -0.78 -3.60 -2.26
C ASP A 408 -2.13 -4.32 -2.42
N ARG A 409 -2.13 -5.64 -2.70
CA ARG A 409 -3.34 -6.42 -3.03
C ARG A 409 -3.51 -7.73 -2.26
N SER A 410 -2.56 -8.11 -1.40
CA SER A 410 -2.60 -9.42 -0.73
C SER A 410 -1.86 -9.40 0.60
N ALA A 411 -2.38 -10.14 1.58
CA ALA A 411 -1.68 -10.52 2.79
C ALA A 411 -1.48 -12.04 2.74
N ARG A 412 -0.24 -12.51 2.93
CA ARG A 412 0.08 -13.95 2.90
C ARG A 412 0.91 -14.34 4.10
N LEU A 413 0.59 -15.50 4.67
CA LEU A 413 1.32 -16.15 5.75
C LEU A 413 2.19 -17.27 5.18
N PHE A 414 3.33 -17.53 5.81
CA PHE A 414 4.23 -18.63 5.49
C PHE A 414 5.08 -18.97 6.72
N LEU A 415 5.52 -20.22 6.87
CA LEU A 415 6.37 -20.58 8.01
C LEU A 415 7.77 -19.93 7.92
N PRO A 416 8.40 -19.65 9.07
CA PRO A 416 9.82 -19.33 9.14
C PRO A 416 10.68 -20.37 8.41
N GLY A 417 11.63 -19.91 7.60
CA GLY A 417 12.52 -20.79 6.81
C GLY A 417 11.99 -21.22 5.44
N MET A 418 10.71 -20.96 5.11
CA MET A 418 10.17 -21.24 3.77
C MET A 418 10.51 -20.13 2.77
N LEU A 419 10.98 -20.51 1.58
CA LEU A 419 11.05 -19.63 0.41
C LEU A 419 9.64 -19.51 -0.19
N ARG A 420 8.99 -18.37 0.07
CA ARG A 420 7.82 -17.78 -0.62
C ARG A 420 6.72 -18.73 -1.16
N PRO A 421 5.45 -18.59 -0.73
CA PRO A 421 4.30 -18.92 -1.57
C PRO A 421 4.14 -17.91 -2.71
N GLU A 422 4.39 -18.33 -3.95
CA GLU A 422 4.52 -17.44 -5.12
C GLU A 422 3.34 -16.48 -5.35
N LEU A 423 3.69 -15.21 -5.63
CA LEU A 423 2.83 -14.04 -5.93
C LEU A 423 1.76 -14.29 -7.00
#